data_AF-A0A143B9M1-F1
#
_entry.id   AF-A0A143B9M1-F1
#
_cell.length_a   1.000
_cell.length_b   1.000
_cell.length_c   1.000
_cell.angle_alpha   90.00
_cell.angle_beta   90.00
_cell.angle_gamma   90.00
#
_symmetry.space_group_name_H-M   'P 1'
#
loop_
_entity.id
_entity.type
_entity.pdbx_description
1 polymer ?
#
loop_
_entity_poly.entity_id
_entity_poly.type
_entity_poly.pdbx_seq_one_letter_code
_entity_poly.pdbx_strand_id
1 'polypeptide(L)'
;MLGLLQVLALFGCEQVNPAPGLIDDRAGLLTRAEQRQLGTLQSQLLKQIDVHLWLVILDQPAPDLDATARELFEEFGRESLVRGARGVLLLVDPEGNQVRMEIGYDLEGIFPDAFIGYIEMRQMAPFFASGRVADGIAATTELLVGKALKGEEPAESATSPLPLRHAGGGAGARIPVAIGAGAASAVVATQSDRFRAQPTPLATLDLYRQVLRLRLKDPDLDLYTTETRQFLRRWLVTDVQQDNELAALDAAWSHAAVISNGPLAVIRFPIEERRNPPYFLHRKNGGWHLDIAAMNRLVAFNHRNQWHFRNLDHGYMFGFSDWQFDVTGFPHRGMGGRR
;
A
#
# COMPACT_ATOMS: atom_id res chain seq x y z
N MET A 1 29.78 53.25 36.49
CA MET A 1 30.38 52.25 35.59
C MET A 1 29.44 51.05 35.52
N LEU A 2 28.70 50.92 34.42
CA LEU A 2 27.96 49.70 34.09
C LEU A 2 28.96 48.61 33.70
N GLY A 3 28.87 47.43 34.31
CA GLY A 3 29.61 46.23 33.93
C GLY A 3 28.64 45.18 33.40
N LEU A 4 28.51 45.13 32.08
CA LEU A 4 27.78 44.15 31.30
C LEU A 4 28.63 42.87 31.22
N LEU A 5 28.10 41.70 31.62
CA LEU A 5 28.73 40.41 31.31
C LEU A 5 27.74 39.52 30.57
N GLN A 6 28.10 39.20 29.34
CA GLN A 6 27.33 38.50 28.33
C GLN A 6 27.16 37.02 28.68
N VAL A 7 25.94 36.52 28.56
CA VAL A 7 25.65 35.09 28.48
C VAL A 7 25.91 34.65 27.04
N LEU A 8 26.93 33.82 26.83
CA LEU A 8 27.14 33.09 25.58
C LEU A 8 26.00 32.07 25.44
N ALA A 9 25.05 32.31 24.56
CA ALA A 9 24.12 31.29 24.10
C ALA A 9 24.87 30.38 23.11
N LEU A 10 25.26 29.19 23.58
CA LEU A 10 25.65 28.09 22.70
C LEU A 10 24.41 27.70 21.89
N PHE A 11 24.37 28.07 20.61
CA PHE A 11 23.49 27.43 19.64
C PHE A 11 23.99 26.01 19.42
N GLY A 12 23.51 25.08 20.24
CA GLY A 12 23.58 23.67 19.94
C GLY A 12 22.79 23.42 18.66
N CYS A 13 23.48 23.05 17.59
CA CYS A 13 22.87 22.42 16.44
C CYS A 13 22.19 21.15 16.97
N GLU A 14 20.85 21.14 16.99
CA GLU A 14 20.09 19.98 17.43
C GLU A 14 20.37 18.86 16.44
N GLN A 15 21.27 17.97 16.81
CA GLN A 15 21.59 16.75 16.07
C GLN A 15 20.31 15.93 16.04
N VAL A 16 19.67 15.92 14.85
CA VAL A 16 18.47 15.13 14.57
C VAL A 16 18.87 13.66 14.69
N ASN A 17 18.53 13.06 15.81
CA ASN A 17 18.67 11.64 16.05
C ASN A 17 17.59 10.93 15.21
N PRO A 18 17.89 10.13 14.16
CA PRO A 18 16.83 9.67 13.28
C PRO A 18 16.00 8.57 13.98
N ALA A 19 14.74 8.89 14.21
CA ALA A 19 13.72 7.89 14.51
C ALA A 19 13.44 7.01 13.26
N PRO A 20 12.89 5.80 13.42
CA PRO A 20 12.50 4.96 12.29
C PRO A 20 11.49 5.66 11.38
N GLY A 21 11.85 5.84 10.09
CA GLY A 21 11.09 6.57 9.09
C GLY A 21 11.42 8.06 9.12
N LEU A 22 12.45 8.45 8.35
CA LEU A 22 12.86 9.86 8.22
C LEU A 22 12.04 10.53 7.12
N ILE A 23 11.39 11.64 7.47
CA ILE A 23 10.83 12.60 6.52
C ILE A 23 11.57 13.91 6.73
N ASP A 24 12.43 14.26 5.79
CA ASP A 24 13.17 15.51 5.75
C ASP A 24 12.60 16.39 4.63
N ASP A 25 11.65 17.26 4.99
CA ASP A 25 11.00 18.18 4.05
C ASP A 25 11.61 19.58 4.17
N ARG A 26 12.71 19.80 3.45
CA ARG A 26 13.46 21.08 3.47
C ARG A 26 12.69 22.18 2.73
N ALA A 27 11.94 21.80 1.70
CA ALA A 27 11.15 22.72 0.89
C ALA A 27 9.84 23.18 1.56
N GLY A 28 9.40 22.51 2.62
CA GLY A 28 8.14 22.80 3.29
C GLY A 28 6.91 22.51 2.43
N LEU A 29 7.01 21.52 1.54
CA LEU A 29 5.93 21.15 0.61
C LEU A 29 4.87 20.26 1.24
N LEU A 30 5.15 19.68 2.40
CA LEU A 30 4.23 18.82 3.13
C LEU A 30 3.62 19.56 4.32
N THR A 31 2.29 19.50 4.41
CA THR A 31 1.59 19.89 5.62
C THR A 31 1.89 18.91 6.77
N ARG A 32 1.68 19.36 8.01
CA ARG A 32 1.80 18.47 9.19
C ARG A 32 0.88 17.24 9.11
N ALA A 33 -0.27 17.36 8.42
CA ALA A 33 -1.18 16.23 8.24
C ALA A 33 -0.59 15.20 7.28
N GLU A 34 -0.03 15.66 6.16
CA GLU A 34 0.64 14.79 5.17
C GLU A 34 1.90 14.15 5.75
N GLN A 35 2.73 14.89 6.49
CA GLN A 35 3.89 14.30 7.18
C GLN A 35 3.49 13.20 8.17
N ARG A 36 2.41 13.39 8.94
CA ARG A 36 1.89 12.33 9.83
C ARG A 36 1.36 11.13 9.05
N GLN A 37 0.67 11.37 7.94
CA GLN A 37 0.17 10.30 7.08
C GLN A 37 1.33 9.49 6.50
N LEU A 38 2.29 10.15 5.86
CA LEU A 38 3.49 9.53 5.30
C LEU A 38 4.32 8.81 6.37
N GLY A 39 4.49 9.38 7.55
CA GLY A 39 5.19 8.73 8.67
C GLY A 39 4.45 7.48 9.17
N THR A 40 3.12 7.48 9.10
CA THR A 40 2.31 6.28 9.37
C THR A 40 2.57 5.20 8.33
N LEU A 41 2.65 5.57 7.04
CA LEU A 41 2.98 4.64 5.94
C LEU A 41 4.39 4.05 6.10
N GLN A 42 5.40 4.89 6.38
CA GLN A 42 6.78 4.45 6.64
C GLN A 42 6.83 3.48 7.83
N SER A 43 6.12 3.79 8.91
CA SER A 43 6.03 2.91 10.08
C SER A 43 5.36 1.57 9.77
N GLN A 44 4.37 1.56 8.88
CA GLN A 44 3.69 0.33 8.46
C GLN A 44 4.57 -0.53 7.55
N LEU A 45 5.28 0.08 6.59
CA LEU A 45 6.28 -0.60 5.75
C LEU A 45 7.32 -1.34 6.59
N LEU A 46 7.88 -0.64 7.58
CA LEU A 46 8.85 -1.21 8.51
C LEU A 46 8.25 -2.40 9.28
N LYS A 47 7.06 -2.23 9.86
CA LYS A 47 6.44 -3.28 10.68
C LYS A 47 5.97 -4.50 9.89
N GLN A 48 5.54 -4.31 8.64
CA GLN A 48 4.86 -5.37 7.88
C GLN A 48 5.81 -6.16 6.98
N ILE A 49 6.76 -5.49 6.34
CA ILE A 49 7.65 -6.12 5.35
C ILE A 49 9.13 -5.80 5.62
N ASP A 50 9.45 -5.23 6.79
CA ASP A 50 10.81 -4.91 7.21
C ASP A 50 11.55 -4.01 6.21
N VAL A 51 10.86 -3.00 5.67
CA VAL A 51 11.45 -2.02 4.75
C VAL A 51 11.49 -0.65 5.41
N HIS A 52 12.68 -0.06 5.46
CA HIS A 52 12.88 1.30 5.93
C HIS A 52 12.75 2.27 4.76
N LEU A 53 11.70 3.08 4.73
CA LEU A 53 11.54 4.15 3.75
C LEU A 53 12.01 5.48 4.35
N TRP A 54 12.98 6.12 3.70
CA TRP A 54 13.41 7.49 3.94
C TRP A 54 12.90 8.39 2.83
N LEU A 55 12.47 9.59 3.21
CA LEU A 55 12.00 10.61 2.28
C LEU A 55 12.79 11.89 2.55
N VAL A 56 13.39 12.44 1.49
CA VAL A 56 14.04 13.75 1.52
C VAL A 56 13.48 14.59 0.39
N ILE A 57 13.04 15.81 0.71
CA ILE A 57 12.58 16.81 -0.26
C ILE A 57 13.52 18.00 -0.16
N LEU A 58 14.26 18.26 -1.23
CA LEU A 58 15.22 19.34 -1.31
C LEU A 58 14.50 20.68 -1.52
N ASP A 59 15.05 21.74 -0.91
CA ASP A 59 14.62 23.13 -1.11
C ASP A 59 15.35 23.82 -2.26
N GLN A 60 16.42 23.20 -2.79
CA GLN A 60 17.25 23.70 -3.88
C GLN A 60 17.67 22.55 -4.79
N PRO A 61 17.95 22.81 -6.08
CA PRO A 61 18.33 21.77 -7.01
C PRO A 61 19.66 21.14 -6.63
N ALA A 62 19.71 19.81 -6.66
CA ALA A 62 20.96 19.09 -6.48
C ALA A 62 21.85 19.27 -7.73
N PRO A 63 23.14 19.63 -7.58
CA PRO A 63 24.07 19.67 -8.71
C PRO A 63 24.20 18.31 -9.42
N ASP A 64 24.12 17.23 -8.64
CA ASP A 64 24.09 15.85 -9.08
C ASP A 64 23.17 15.07 -8.12
N LEU A 65 21.97 14.74 -8.59
CA LEU A 65 20.96 14.06 -7.79
C LEU A 65 21.35 12.62 -7.45
N ASP A 66 22.04 11.93 -8.36
CA ASP A 66 22.48 10.55 -8.15
C ASP A 66 23.55 10.51 -7.04
N ALA A 67 24.54 11.40 -7.12
CA ALA A 67 25.56 11.53 -6.09
C ALA A 67 24.95 11.89 -4.73
N THR A 68 24.01 12.84 -4.71
CA THR A 68 23.34 13.29 -3.49
C THR A 68 22.50 12.17 -2.87
N ALA A 69 21.75 11.42 -3.68
CA ALA A 69 20.95 10.31 -3.19
C ALA A 69 21.82 9.22 -2.56
N ARG A 70 22.95 8.89 -3.20
CA ARG A 70 23.89 7.87 -2.71
C ARG A 70 24.55 8.27 -1.40
N GLU A 71 24.95 9.54 -1.26
CA GLU A 71 25.53 10.08 -0.02
C GLU A 71 24.53 10.03 1.14
N LEU A 72 23.30 10.51 0.92
CA LEU A 72 22.22 10.45 1.92
C LEU A 72 21.84 9.02 2.29
N PHE A 73 21.79 8.11 1.31
CA PHE A 73 21.50 6.70 1.56
C PHE A 73 22.56 6.04 2.44
N GLU A 74 23.84 6.30 2.18
CA GLU A 74 24.93 5.81 3.02
C GLU A 74 24.89 6.41 4.43
N GLU A 75 24.57 7.71 4.55
CA GLU A 75 24.41 8.40 5.83
C GLU A 75 23.30 7.79 6.68
N PHE A 76 22.08 7.71 6.15
CA PHE A 76 20.95 7.11 6.86
C PHE A 76 21.16 5.61 7.10
N GLY A 77 21.87 4.93 6.20
CA GLY A 77 22.30 3.55 6.38
C GLY A 77 23.17 3.36 7.62
N ARG A 78 24.13 4.27 7.88
CA ARG A 78 24.99 4.20 9.08
C ARG A 78 24.22 4.43 10.38
N GLU A 79 23.20 5.27 10.34
CA GLU A 79 22.41 5.65 11.51
C GLU A 79 21.27 4.67 11.80
N SER A 80 20.89 3.86 10.80
CA SER A 80 19.81 2.88 10.91
C SER A 80 20.27 1.51 11.43
N LEU A 81 19.41 0.87 12.23
CA LEU A 81 19.63 -0.47 12.79
C LEU A 81 19.80 -1.57 11.71
N VAL A 82 19.29 -1.36 10.50
CA VAL A 82 19.38 -2.32 9.38
C VAL A 82 20.56 -2.05 8.42
N ARG A 83 21.47 -1.12 8.75
CA ARG A 83 22.66 -0.76 7.94
C ARG A 83 22.37 -0.48 6.46
N GLY A 84 21.20 0.08 6.14
CA GLY A 84 20.79 0.41 4.77
C GLY A 84 20.46 -0.79 3.86
N ALA A 85 20.71 -2.04 4.28
CA ALA A 85 20.48 -3.22 3.43
C ALA A 85 19.01 -3.38 3.01
N ARG A 86 18.08 -3.05 3.93
CA ARG A 86 16.63 -3.00 3.70
C ARG A 86 16.08 -1.57 3.66
N GLY A 87 16.91 -0.62 3.24
CA GLY A 87 16.55 0.78 3.09
C GLY A 87 16.04 1.09 1.68
N VAL A 88 15.10 2.03 1.60
CA VAL A 88 14.68 2.71 0.36
C VAL A 88 14.75 4.20 0.65
N LEU A 89 15.55 4.95 -0.10
CA LEU A 89 15.52 6.41 -0.09
C LEU A 89 14.68 6.88 -1.28
N LEU A 90 13.73 7.76 -1.02
CA LEU A 90 13.08 8.59 -2.02
C LEU A 90 13.59 10.02 -1.87
N LEU A 91 14.42 10.47 -2.81
CA LEU A 91 14.93 11.83 -2.89
C LEU A 91 14.14 12.60 -3.94
N VAL A 92 13.54 13.72 -3.54
CA VAL A 92 12.76 14.59 -4.40
C VAL A 92 13.48 15.93 -4.54
N ASP A 93 13.72 16.32 -5.78
CA ASP A 93 14.23 17.64 -6.14
C ASP A 93 13.14 18.41 -6.93
N PRO A 94 12.32 19.20 -6.22
CA PRO A 94 11.23 19.95 -6.84
C PRO A 94 11.72 20.98 -7.86
N GLU A 95 12.80 21.71 -7.56
CA GLU A 95 13.31 22.78 -8.42
C GLU A 95 14.06 22.21 -9.64
N GLY A 96 14.81 21.14 -9.45
CA GLY A 96 15.46 20.37 -10.51
C GLY A 96 14.47 19.57 -11.37
N ASN A 97 13.23 19.40 -10.92
CA ASN A 97 12.21 18.52 -11.51
C ASN A 97 12.68 17.08 -11.64
N GLN A 98 13.36 16.59 -10.61
CA GLN A 98 13.96 15.27 -10.59
C GLN A 98 13.54 14.51 -9.34
N VAL A 99 13.52 13.19 -9.47
CA VAL A 99 13.31 12.27 -8.37
C VAL A 99 14.30 11.14 -8.53
N ARG A 100 14.83 10.68 -7.41
CA ARG A 100 15.77 9.58 -7.37
C ARG A 100 15.39 8.62 -6.26
N MET A 101 15.48 7.34 -6.57
CA MET A 101 15.32 6.27 -5.60
C MET A 101 16.63 5.50 -5.46
N GLU A 102 17.06 5.30 -4.22
CA GLU A 102 18.16 4.41 -3.89
C GLU A 102 17.64 3.22 -3.10
N ILE A 103 18.01 2.02 -3.53
CA ILE A 103 17.50 0.75 -3.02
C ILE A 103 18.64 -0.01 -2.34
N GLY A 104 18.38 -0.49 -1.13
CA GLY A 104 19.31 -1.34 -0.41
C GLY A 104 19.44 -2.71 -1.07
N TYR A 105 20.64 -3.27 -0.97
CA TYR A 105 21.03 -4.52 -1.62
C TYR A 105 20.05 -5.69 -1.40
N ASP A 106 19.50 -5.85 -0.19
CA ASP A 106 18.57 -6.95 0.13
C ASP A 106 17.18 -6.78 -0.53
N LEU A 107 16.93 -5.60 -1.11
CA LEU A 107 15.68 -5.25 -1.77
C LEU A 107 15.80 -5.21 -3.30
N GLU A 108 17.00 -5.31 -3.88
CA GLU A 108 17.20 -5.32 -5.35
C GLU A 108 16.46 -6.48 -6.02
N GLY A 109 16.41 -7.65 -5.36
CA GLY A 109 15.65 -8.81 -5.84
C GLY A 109 14.12 -8.62 -5.78
N ILE A 110 13.64 -7.64 -5.02
CA ILE A 110 12.22 -7.30 -4.85
C ILE A 110 11.85 -6.11 -5.74
N PHE A 111 12.73 -5.11 -5.80
CA PHE A 111 12.59 -3.86 -6.54
C PHE A 111 13.70 -3.75 -7.60
N PRO A 112 13.56 -4.46 -8.73
CA PRO A 112 14.57 -4.42 -9.79
C PRO A 112 14.63 -3.03 -10.46
N ASP A 113 15.78 -2.68 -11.04
CA ASP A 113 16.02 -1.37 -11.67
C ASP A 113 14.93 -0.94 -12.65
N ALA A 114 14.39 -1.87 -13.45
CA ALA A 114 13.31 -1.58 -14.39
C ALA A 114 12.03 -1.10 -13.69
N PHE A 115 11.72 -1.65 -12.52
CA PHE A 115 10.58 -1.23 -11.71
C PHE A 115 10.82 0.14 -11.08
N ILE A 116 12.04 0.42 -10.59
CA ILE A 116 12.39 1.72 -10.03
C ILE A 116 12.34 2.80 -11.11
N GLY A 117 12.94 2.56 -12.28
CA GLY A 117 12.87 3.49 -13.41
C GLY A 117 11.43 3.75 -13.86
N TYR A 118 10.54 2.74 -13.80
CA TYR A 118 9.12 2.95 -14.03
C TYR A 118 8.49 3.89 -13.00
N ILE A 119 8.77 3.70 -11.70
CA ILE A 119 8.26 4.57 -10.63
C ILE A 119 8.74 6.01 -10.84
N GLU A 120 10.04 6.21 -11.02
CA GLU A 120 10.63 7.54 -11.19
C GLU A 120 10.02 8.27 -12.40
N MET A 121 9.98 7.60 -13.57
CA MET A 121 9.60 8.23 -14.83
C MET A 121 8.09 8.35 -15.04
N ARG A 122 7.32 7.32 -14.70
CA ARG A 122 5.90 7.22 -15.05
C ARG A 122 4.97 7.48 -13.89
N GLN A 123 5.38 7.12 -12.67
CA GLN A 123 4.54 7.32 -11.50
C GLN A 123 4.75 8.70 -10.89
N MET A 124 5.98 9.09 -10.57
CA MET A 124 6.24 10.27 -9.74
C MET A 124 6.19 11.59 -10.52
N ALA A 125 6.77 11.62 -11.72
CA ALA A 125 6.85 12.84 -12.52
C ALA A 125 5.49 13.55 -12.74
N PRO A 126 4.36 12.88 -13.02
CA PRO A 126 3.06 13.54 -13.18
C PRO A 126 2.50 14.19 -11.91
N PHE A 127 2.75 13.60 -10.73
CA PHE A 127 2.29 14.17 -9.45
C PHE A 127 3.09 15.41 -9.09
N PHE A 128 4.40 15.40 -9.31
CA PHE A 128 5.24 16.58 -9.12
C PHE A 128 4.87 17.69 -10.07
N ALA A 129 4.63 17.38 -11.35
CA ALA A 129 4.16 18.33 -12.34
C ALA A 129 2.81 19.00 -12.00
N SER A 130 2.02 18.41 -11.10
CA SER A 130 0.74 18.96 -10.63
C SER A 130 0.79 19.53 -9.21
N GLY A 131 1.97 19.60 -8.58
CA GLY A 131 2.14 20.09 -7.20
C GLY A 131 1.59 19.16 -6.14
N ARG A 132 1.32 17.91 -6.52
CA ARG A 132 0.75 16.87 -5.67
C ARG A 132 1.85 15.96 -5.12
N VAL A 133 2.89 16.58 -4.57
CA VAL A 133 4.11 15.92 -4.05
C VAL A 133 3.76 14.83 -3.03
N ALA A 134 2.92 15.15 -2.03
CA ALA A 134 2.48 14.18 -1.02
C ALA A 134 1.74 12.98 -1.62
N ASP A 135 0.86 13.23 -2.59
CA ASP A 135 0.09 12.18 -3.25
C ASP A 135 0.96 11.27 -4.12
N GLY A 136 1.95 11.83 -4.81
CA GLY A 136 2.94 11.06 -5.57
C GLY A 136 3.73 10.14 -4.66
N ILE A 137 4.25 10.68 -3.55
CA ILE A 137 5.01 9.91 -2.56
C ILE A 137 4.13 8.79 -1.98
N ALA A 138 2.88 9.09 -1.63
CA ALA A 138 1.95 8.08 -1.15
C ALA A 138 1.73 6.98 -2.20
N ALA A 139 1.46 7.34 -3.45
CA ALA A 139 1.23 6.38 -4.53
C ALA A 139 2.47 5.51 -4.83
N THR A 140 3.68 6.07 -4.76
CA THR A 140 4.93 5.30 -4.89
C THR A 140 5.14 4.37 -3.71
N THR A 141 4.84 4.84 -2.51
CA THR A 141 4.86 4.00 -1.31
C THR A 141 3.89 2.82 -1.47
N GLU A 142 2.69 3.06 -2.01
CA GLU A 142 1.72 2.00 -2.31
C GLU A 142 2.23 0.99 -3.36
N LEU A 143 2.91 1.44 -4.43
CA LEU A 143 3.51 0.55 -5.43
C LEU A 143 4.63 -0.32 -4.84
N LEU A 144 5.50 0.26 -4.00
CA LEU A 144 6.55 -0.49 -3.30
C LEU A 144 5.94 -1.58 -2.40
N VAL A 145 4.88 -1.26 -1.64
CA VAL A 145 4.14 -2.25 -0.85
C VAL A 145 3.58 -3.36 -1.74
N GLY A 146 2.92 -3.00 -2.84
CA GLY A 146 2.33 -3.96 -3.78
C GLY A 146 3.36 -4.92 -4.35
N LYS A 147 4.49 -4.39 -4.84
CA LYS A 147 5.59 -5.18 -5.41
C LYS A 147 6.22 -6.10 -4.37
N ALA A 148 6.46 -5.62 -3.15
CA ALA A 148 7.05 -6.42 -2.07
C ALA A 148 6.15 -7.55 -1.56
N LEU A 149 4.83 -7.33 -1.51
CA LEU A 149 3.89 -8.34 -1.02
C LEU A 149 3.56 -9.43 -2.05
N LYS A 150 3.60 -9.10 -3.35
CA LYS A 150 3.08 -9.98 -4.40
C LYS A 150 4.14 -10.55 -5.35
N GLY A 151 5.33 -9.95 -5.44
CA GLY A 151 6.33 -10.31 -6.45
C GLY A 151 5.87 -10.05 -7.89
N GLU A 152 4.81 -9.27 -8.10
CA GLU A 152 4.24 -8.99 -9.43
C GLU A 152 5.15 -8.06 -10.25
N GLU A 153 5.52 -8.45 -11.46
CA GLU A 153 6.07 -7.53 -12.48
C GLU A 153 4.98 -6.54 -12.94
N PRO A 154 5.33 -5.29 -13.29
CA PRO A 154 4.39 -4.38 -13.93
C PRO A 154 3.80 -5.04 -15.18
N ALA A 155 2.51 -4.85 -15.43
CA ALA A 155 1.87 -5.32 -16.65
C ALA A 155 2.47 -4.59 -17.88
N GLU A 156 3.50 -5.17 -18.49
CA GLU A 156 3.90 -4.82 -19.85
C GLU A 156 2.90 -5.41 -20.84
N SER A 157 2.17 -4.56 -21.57
CA SER A 157 1.75 -4.83 -22.96
C SER A 157 1.17 -3.58 -23.62
N ALA A 158 2.01 -2.86 -24.38
CA ALA A 158 1.72 -2.37 -25.76
C ALA A 158 2.92 -1.61 -26.37
N THR A 159 3.77 -2.36 -27.08
CA THR A 159 4.56 -2.01 -28.29
C THR A 159 5.46 -0.77 -28.34
N SER A 160 6.79 -0.97 -28.22
CA SER A 160 7.72 -0.98 -29.38
C SER A 160 9.15 -1.35 -28.94
N PRO A 161 9.90 -2.16 -29.71
CA PRO A 161 11.29 -2.50 -29.38
C PRO A 161 12.20 -1.34 -29.78
N LEU A 162 12.86 -0.72 -28.80
CA LEU A 162 14.02 0.13 -29.06
C LEU A 162 15.28 -0.62 -28.59
N PRO A 163 16.37 -0.58 -29.38
CA PRO A 163 17.52 -1.43 -29.15
C PRO A 163 18.22 -1.06 -27.85
N LEU A 164 18.46 -2.06 -27.01
CA LEU A 164 19.43 -1.99 -25.92
C LEU A 164 20.79 -1.62 -26.51
N ARG A 165 21.15 -0.35 -26.42
CA ARG A 165 22.54 0.11 -26.49
C ARG A 165 22.97 0.47 -25.09
N HIS A 166 23.90 -0.34 -24.60
CA HIS A 166 24.85 -0.14 -23.51
C HIS A 166 24.80 1.24 -22.82
N ALA A 167 24.63 1.15 -21.50
CA ALA A 167 24.76 2.20 -20.51
C ALA A 167 25.94 3.16 -20.77
N GLY A 168 25.65 4.45 -20.63
CA GLY A 168 26.63 5.53 -20.60
C GLY A 168 26.13 6.80 -21.28
N GLY A 169 25.86 7.84 -20.50
CA GLY A 169 25.68 9.22 -20.99
C GLY A 169 24.23 9.67 -21.06
N GLY A 170 23.91 10.70 -20.28
CA GLY A 170 22.56 11.19 -20.05
C GLY A 170 21.86 11.85 -21.23
N ALA A 171 20.54 11.94 -21.11
CA ALA A 171 19.64 12.96 -21.66
C ALA A 171 18.18 12.49 -21.46
N GLY A 172 17.62 12.73 -20.28
CA GLY A 172 16.17 12.62 -20.05
C GLY A 172 15.48 13.92 -20.48
N ALA A 173 14.48 13.81 -21.35
CA ALA A 173 13.82 14.92 -22.03
C ALA A 173 13.01 15.85 -21.10
N ARG A 174 13.08 17.16 -21.36
CA ARG A 174 12.45 18.26 -20.60
C ARG A 174 11.05 18.56 -21.12
N ILE A 175 10.06 18.75 -20.24
CA ILE A 175 8.77 19.40 -20.57
C ILE A 175 8.35 20.32 -19.41
N PRO A 176 8.03 21.61 -19.65
CA PRO A 176 7.59 22.55 -18.62
C PRO A 176 6.06 22.70 -18.55
N VAL A 177 5.44 22.58 -17.36
CA VAL A 177 4.04 23.01 -17.10
C VAL A 177 3.86 23.44 -15.63
N ALA A 178 2.98 24.42 -15.40
CA ALA A 178 2.73 25.13 -14.15
C ALA A 178 1.64 24.51 -13.24
N ILE A 179 1.75 24.79 -11.93
CA ILE A 179 1.01 24.16 -10.81
C ILE A 179 0.01 25.13 -10.17
N GLY A 180 -1.19 24.64 -9.86
CA GLY A 180 -2.21 25.39 -9.12
C GLY A 180 -3.31 24.54 -8.46
N ALA A 181 -3.20 24.42 -7.13
CA ALA A 181 -4.20 24.35 -6.05
C ALA A 181 -5.54 23.55 -6.18
N GLY A 182 -5.62 22.46 -5.40
CA GLY A 182 -6.44 22.38 -4.17
C GLY A 182 -7.95 22.07 -4.25
N ALA A 183 -8.39 20.98 -3.61
CA ALA A 183 -9.60 20.91 -2.76
C ALA A 183 -9.88 19.49 -2.24
N ALA A 184 -9.87 19.26 -0.92
CA ALA A 184 -10.70 18.22 -0.28
C ALA A 184 -10.72 18.35 1.25
N SER A 185 -11.77 18.93 1.83
CA SER A 185 -12.05 18.75 3.27
C SER A 185 -13.54 18.83 3.66
N ALA A 186 -14.49 18.79 2.72
CA ALA A 186 -15.92 18.93 3.04
C ALA A 186 -16.80 17.68 2.73
N VAL A 187 -16.23 16.57 2.24
CA VAL A 187 -17.01 15.42 1.73
C VAL A 187 -17.16 14.26 2.74
N VAL A 188 -16.39 14.25 3.83
CA VAL A 188 -16.25 13.08 4.72
C VAL A 188 -17.51 12.78 5.55
N ALA A 189 -18.27 13.79 5.96
CA ALA A 189 -19.38 13.60 6.91
C ALA A 189 -20.66 12.98 6.32
N THR A 190 -20.82 12.90 5.00
CA THR A 190 -22.04 12.37 4.35
C THR A 190 -21.91 10.93 3.85
N GLN A 191 -20.72 10.33 3.92
CA GLN A 191 -20.46 9.01 3.33
C GLN A 191 -20.74 7.85 4.29
N SER A 192 -20.41 7.94 5.58
CA SER A 192 -20.51 6.81 6.53
C SER A 192 -21.95 6.29 6.72
N ASP A 193 -22.97 7.13 6.54
CA ASP A 193 -24.39 6.73 6.63
C ASP A 193 -24.86 5.83 5.48
N ARG A 194 -24.17 5.88 4.34
CA ARG A 194 -24.51 5.07 3.16
C ARG A 194 -23.94 3.65 3.23
N PHE A 195 -22.85 3.44 3.98
CA PHE A 195 -22.13 2.16 4.05
C PHE A 195 -22.40 1.43 5.36
N ARG A 196 -23.68 1.08 5.58
CA ARG A 196 -24.16 0.38 6.78
C ARG A 196 -24.29 -1.13 6.58
N ALA A 197 -24.43 -1.86 7.69
CA ALA A 197 -24.73 -3.28 7.66
C ALA A 197 -25.96 -3.59 6.79
N GLN A 198 -25.89 -4.68 6.01
CA GLN A 198 -26.91 -4.98 4.99
C GLN A 198 -27.81 -6.17 5.39
N PRO A 199 -29.03 -6.28 4.84
CA PRO A 199 -29.97 -7.34 5.22
C PRO A 199 -29.55 -8.74 4.77
N THR A 200 -28.70 -8.87 3.74
CA THR A 200 -28.22 -10.16 3.22
C THR A 200 -26.71 -10.16 3.02
N PRO A 201 -26.03 -11.33 3.07
CA PRO A 201 -24.60 -11.40 2.85
C PRO A 201 -24.18 -10.86 1.47
N LEU A 202 -24.95 -11.21 0.42
CA LEU A 202 -24.62 -10.77 -0.94
C LEU A 202 -24.80 -9.26 -1.10
N ALA A 203 -25.79 -8.65 -0.43
CA ALA A 203 -25.94 -7.19 -0.41
C ALA A 203 -24.78 -6.52 0.35
N THR A 204 -24.27 -7.12 1.43
CA THR A 204 -23.04 -6.63 2.11
C THR A 204 -21.86 -6.62 1.14
N LEU A 205 -21.67 -7.71 0.38
CA LEU A 205 -20.55 -7.81 -0.57
C LEU A 205 -20.72 -6.86 -1.76
N ASP A 206 -21.95 -6.63 -2.23
CA ASP A 206 -22.20 -5.63 -3.29
C ASP A 206 -21.93 -4.20 -2.81
N LEU A 207 -22.32 -3.89 -1.58
CA LEU A 207 -22.01 -2.60 -0.97
C LEU A 207 -20.51 -2.41 -0.78
N TYR A 208 -19.78 -3.48 -0.44
CA TYR A 208 -18.32 -3.46 -0.41
C TYR A 208 -17.68 -3.21 -1.79
N ARG A 209 -18.24 -3.75 -2.88
CA ARG A 209 -17.80 -3.38 -4.25
C ARG A 209 -17.94 -1.89 -4.52
N GLN A 210 -18.97 -1.24 -3.98
CA GLN A 210 -19.10 0.22 -4.08
C GLN A 210 -18.04 0.95 -3.25
N VAL A 211 -17.68 0.45 -2.06
CA VAL A 211 -16.57 0.97 -1.25
C VAL A 211 -15.26 0.93 -2.04
N LEU A 212 -14.95 -0.20 -2.69
CA LEU A 212 -13.76 -0.35 -3.53
C LEU A 212 -13.78 0.61 -4.73
N ARG A 213 -14.90 0.70 -5.46
CA ARG A 213 -15.06 1.63 -6.60
C ARG A 213 -14.88 3.10 -6.23
N LEU A 214 -15.32 3.47 -5.03
CA LEU A 214 -15.22 4.83 -4.51
C LEU A 214 -13.90 5.08 -3.77
N ARG A 215 -13.01 4.07 -3.69
CA ARG A 215 -11.73 4.11 -2.97
C ARG A 215 -11.87 4.63 -1.54
N LEU A 216 -12.96 4.23 -0.87
CA LEU A 216 -13.19 4.62 0.51
C LEU A 216 -12.29 3.79 1.42
N LYS A 217 -11.42 4.47 2.15
CA LYS A 217 -10.46 3.89 3.10
C LYS A 217 -10.87 4.12 4.56
N ASP A 218 -12.09 4.60 4.80
CA ASP A 218 -12.63 4.81 6.14
C ASP A 218 -12.73 3.44 6.87
N PRO A 219 -11.95 3.22 7.94
CA PRO A 219 -12.01 1.96 8.67
C PRO A 219 -13.26 1.85 9.55
N ASP A 220 -14.01 2.94 9.75
CA ASP A 220 -15.10 3.03 10.70
C ASP A 220 -16.49 2.81 10.08
N LEU A 221 -16.54 2.45 8.78
CA LEU A 221 -17.79 2.13 8.09
C LEU A 221 -18.58 1.05 8.84
N ASP A 222 -19.89 1.28 8.96
CA ASP A 222 -20.76 0.36 9.66
C ASP A 222 -20.92 -1.00 8.95
N LEU A 223 -20.55 -1.06 7.67
CA LEU A 223 -20.39 -2.27 6.88
C LEU A 223 -19.46 -3.33 7.52
N TYR A 224 -18.48 -2.90 8.33
CA TYR A 224 -17.42 -3.76 8.86
C TYR A 224 -17.70 -4.29 10.27
N THR A 225 -17.26 -5.53 10.54
CA THR A 225 -17.20 -6.07 11.92
C THR A 225 -16.28 -5.21 12.80
N THR A 226 -16.49 -5.23 14.12
CA THR A 226 -15.65 -4.47 15.07
C THR A 226 -14.17 -4.83 14.91
N GLU A 227 -13.88 -6.11 14.69
CA GLU A 227 -12.56 -6.66 14.46
C GLU A 227 -11.96 -6.12 13.14
N THR A 228 -12.76 -6.05 12.09
CA THR A 228 -12.36 -5.45 10.81
C THR A 228 -12.04 -3.97 10.94
N ARG A 229 -12.85 -3.19 11.68
CA ARG A 229 -12.56 -1.77 11.94
C ARG A 229 -11.22 -1.61 12.66
N GLN A 230 -10.96 -2.44 13.67
CA GLN A 230 -9.69 -2.45 14.41
C GLN A 230 -8.49 -2.88 13.55
N PHE A 231 -8.71 -3.81 12.62
CA PHE A 231 -7.70 -4.27 11.66
C PHE A 231 -7.36 -3.17 10.65
N LEU A 232 -8.36 -2.58 9.98
CA LEU A 232 -8.18 -1.55 8.97
C LEU A 232 -7.58 -0.24 9.52
N ARG A 233 -7.81 0.08 10.81
CA ARG A 233 -7.10 1.20 11.47
C ARG A 233 -5.59 0.99 11.56
N ARG A 234 -5.12 -0.26 11.50
CA ARG A 234 -3.70 -0.64 11.61
C ARG A 234 -3.11 -1.07 10.26
N TRP A 235 -3.96 -1.48 9.33
CA TRP A 235 -3.59 -2.03 8.04
C TRP A 235 -3.76 -0.99 6.92
N LEU A 236 -2.69 -0.71 6.19
CA LEU A 236 -2.75 0.13 5.00
C LEU A 236 -3.48 -0.62 3.88
N VAL A 237 -4.59 -0.05 3.42
CA VAL A 237 -5.25 -0.46 2.19
C VAL A 237 -4.86 0.53 1.08
N THR A 238 -4.12 0.04 0.09
CA THR A 238 -3.66 0.85 -1.06
C THR A 238 -4.72 0.90 -2.16
N ASP A 239 -4.68 1.93 -3.03
CA ASP A 239 -5.58 2.01 -4.19
C ASP A 239 -5.39 0.81 -5.12
N VAL A 240 -4.13 0.39 -5.32
CA VAL A 240 -3.78 -0.78 -6.13
C VAL A 240 -4.36 -2.07 -5.55
N GLN A 241 -4.34 -2.23 -4.23
CA GLN A 241 -5.00 -3.38 -3.59
C GLN A 241 -6.52 -3.32 -3.78
N GLN A 242 -7.15 -2.16 -3.64
CA GLN A 242 -8.60 -2.00 -3.85
C GLN A 242 -9.01 -2.27 -5.30
N ASP A 243 -8.27 -1.75 -6.27
CA ASP A 243 -8.54 -1.93 -7.69
C ASP A 243 -8.39 -3.40 -8.10
N ASN A 244 -7.35 -4.09 -7.59
CA ASN A 244 -7.15 -5.52 -7.83
C ASN A 244 -8.25 -6.38 -7.19
N GLU A 245 -8.63 -6.06 -5.96
CA GLU A 245 -9.71 -6.77 -5.27
C GLU A 245 -11.04 -6.58 -5.99
N LEU A 246 -11.34 -5.35 -6.43
CA LEU A 246 -12.53 -5.04 -7.21
C LEU A 246 -12.54 -5.81 -8.53
N ALA A 247 -11.42 -5.83 -9.26
CA ALA A 247 -11.33 -6.54 -10.54
C ALA A 247 -11.54 -8.05 -10.36
N ALA A 248 -10.92 -8.66 -9.35
CA ALA A 248 -11.10 -10.08 -9.04
C ALA A 248 -12.56 -10.39 -8.65
N LEU A 249 -13.14 -9.56 -7.78
CA LEU A 249 -14.52 -9.72 -7.33
C LEU A 249 -15.54 -9.49 -8.46
N ASP A 250 -15.32 -8.51 -9.34
CA ASP A 250 -16.18 -8.25 -10.49
C ASP A 250 -16.15 -9.42 -11.49
N ALA A 251 -14.98 -10.01 -11.74
CA ALA A 251 -14.84 -11.18 -12.60
C ALA A 251 -15.51 -12.44 -12.01
N ALA A 252 -15.50 -12.58 -10.69
CA ALA A 252 -16.07 -13.74 -10.00
C ALA A 252 -17.55 -13.59 -9.63
N TRP A 253 -18.11 -12.38 -9.74
CA TRP A 253 -19.40 -11.99 -9.16
C TRP A 253 -20.56 -12.94 -9.51
N SER A 254 -20.70 -13.32 -10.77
CA SER A 254 -21.79 -14.18 -11.25
C SER A 254 -21.76 -15.59 -10.69
N HIS A 255 -20.65 -16.00 -10.07
CA HIS A 255 -20.45 -17.34 -9.52
C HIS A 255 -20.44 -17.35 -7.98
N ALA A 256 -20.81 -16.25 -7.34
CA ALA A 256 -20.87 -16.15 -5.88
C ALA A 256 -21.92 -17.13 -5.30
N ALA A 257 -21.48 -18.01 -4.40
CA ALA A 257 -22.34 -18.91 -3.64
C ALA A 257 -22.37 -18.50 -2.17
N VAL A 258 -23.56 -18.23 -1.63
CA VAL A 258 -23.77 -17.85 -0.23
C VAL A 258 -24.17 -19.06 0.59
N ILE A 259 -23.44 -19.34 1.66
CA ILE A 259 -23.75 -20.39 2.64
C ILE A 259 -23.78 -19.74 4.01
N SER A 260 -24.86 -19.93 4.76
CA SER A 260 -25.06 -19.31 6.07
C SER A 260 -25.34 -20.35 7.15
N ASN A 261 -24.82 -20.12 8.35
CA ASN A 261 -25.08 -20.93 9.53
C ASN A 261 -25.16 -20.02 10.77
N GLY A 262 -26.37 -19.84 11.29
CA GLY A 262 -26.62 -18.96 12.43
C GLY A 262 -26.15 -17.52 12.16
N PRO A 263 -25.24 -16.95 12.98
CA PRO A 263 -24.72 -15.59 12.78
C PRO A 263 -23.59 -15.51 11.76
N LEU A 264 -23.13 -16.62 11.18
CA LEU A 264 -22.01 -16.64 10.24
C LEU A 264 -22.48 -16.88 8.81
N ALA A 265 -21.80 -16.26 7.84
CA ALA A 265 -21.96 -16.59 6.43
C ALA A 265 -20.61 -16.60 5.71
N VAL A 266 -20.55 -17.42 4.68
CA VAL A 266 -19.45 -17.55 3.75
C VAL A 266 -19.98 -17.25 2.36
N ILE A 267 -19.33 -16.34 1.65
CA ILE A 267 -19.51 -16.18 0.20
C ILE A 267 -18.27 -16.77 -0.45
N ARG A 268 -18.44 -17.83 -1.21
CA ARG A 268 -17.34 -18.52 -1.89
C ARG A 268 -17.54 -18.51 -3.39
N PHE A 269 -16.45 -18.73 -4.11
CA PHE A 269 -16.40 -18.75 -5.56
C PHE A 269 -15.92 -20.11 -6.06
N PRO A 270 -16.03 -20.39 -7.38
CA PRO A 270 -15.47 -21.60 -7.96
C PRO A 270 -13.97 -21.77 -7.68
N ILE A 271 -13.57 -23.02 -7.49
CA ILE A 271 -12.28 -23.42 -6.90
C ILE A 271 -11.17 -23.68 -7.93
N GLU A 272 -11.52 -23.71 -9.22
CA GLU A 272 -10.70 -24.25 -10.32
C GLU A 272 -9.29 -23.67 -10.33
N GLU A 273 -9.19 -22.36 -10.20
CA GLU A 273 -7.90 -21.65 -10.20
C GLU A 273 -7.47 -21.16 -8.82
N ARG A 274 -8.33 -21.29 -7.80
CA ARG A 274 -8.13 -20.78 -6.44
C ARG A 274 -7.70 -19.30 -6.42
N ARG A 275 -8.17 -18.51 -7.38
CA ARG A 275 -7.83 -17.07 -7.47
C ARG A 275 -8.69 -16.21 -6.56
N ASN A 276 -9.94 -16.61 -6.34
CA ASN A 276 -10.92 -15.83 -5.59
C ASN A 276 -11.12 -16.45 -4.20
N PRO A 277 -10.59 -15.81 -3.13
CA PRO A 277 -10.77 -16.30 -1.77
C PRO A 277 -12.25 -16.15 -1.34
N PRO A 278 -12.68 -16.88 -0.30
CA PRO A 278 -13.99 -16.67 0.28
C PRO A 278 -14.06 -15.36 1.08
N TYR A 279 -15.22 -14.73 1.08
CA TYR A 279 -15.56 -13.63 2.00
C TYR A 279 -16.31 -14.16 3.21
N PHE A 280 -15.92 -13.67 4.38
CA PHE A 280 -16.53 -14.03 5.65
C PHE A 280 -17.39 -12.90 6.18
N LEU A 281 -18.54 -13.26 6.73
CA LEU A 281 -19.50 -12.29 7.23
C LEU A 281 -20.05 -12.73 8.58
N HIS A 282 -20.37 -11.73 9.40
CA HIS A 282 -20.98 -11.92 10.70
C HIS A 282 -22.24 -11.07 10.82
N ARG A 283 -23.32 -11.66 11.33
CA ARG A 283 -24.59 -10.98 11.58
C ARG A 283 -24.61 -10.41 12.99
N LYS A 284 -24.84 -9.11 13.11
CA LYS A 284 -24.96 -8.39 14.39
C LYS A 284 -26.05 -7.33 14.27
N ASN A 285 -26.82 -7.12 15.34
CA ASN A 285 -27.87 -6.09 15.39
C ASN A 285 -28.84 -6.11 14.19
N GLY A 286 -29.14 -7.30 13.66
CA GLY A 286 -30.05 -7.49 12.53
C GLY A 286 -29.41 -7.43 11.13
N GLY A 287 -28.20 -6.90 10.99
CA GLY A 287 -27.50 -6.74 9.70
C GLY A 287 -26.21 -7.58 9.56
N TRP A 288 -25.82 -7.83 8.31
CA TRP A 288 -24.60 -8.54 7.93
C TRP A 288 -23.44 -7.57 7.72
N HIS A 289 -22.32 -7.90 8.37
CA HIS A 289 -21.09 -7.13 8.34
C HIS A 289 -19.99 -7.98 7.71
N LEU A 290 -19.09 -7.32 6.97
CA LEU A 290 -17.93 -7.97 6.36
C LEU A 290 -16.81 -8.17 7.39
N ASP A 291 -16.25 -9.37 7.43
CA ASP A 291 -15.19 -9.76 8.36
C ASP A 291 -13.83 -9.96 7.63
N ILE A 292 -13.27 -8.85 7.15
CA ILE A 292 -11.95 -8.82 6.51
C ILE A 292 -10.86 -9.24 7.51
N ALA A 293 -11.04 -8.96 8.80
CA ALA A 293 -10.11 -9.43 9.84
C ALA A 293 -10.05 -10.96 9.92
N ALA A 294 -11.18 -11.65 9.80
CA ALA A 294 -11.19 -13.11 9.66
C ALA A 294 -10.51 -13.56 8.36
N MET A 295 -10.77 -12.90 7.23
CA MET A 295 -10.11 -13.23 5.97
C MET A 295 -8.59 -13.11 6.08
N ASN A 296 -8.07 -12.01 6.65
CA ASN A 296 -6.64 -11.81 6.86
C ASN A 296 -6.02 -12.89 7.76
N ARG A 297 -6.71 -13.28 8.84
CA ARG A 297 -6.24 -14.31 9.78
C ARG A 297 -6.27 -15.73 9.22
N LEU A 298 -7.21 -16.03 8.34
CA LEU A 298 -7.48 -17.41 7.90
C LEU A 298 -6.96 -17.70 6.50
N VAL A 299 -6.98 -16.72 5.61
CA VAL A 299 -6.61 -16.88 4.20
C VAL A 299 -5.17 -16.43 3.98
N ALA A 300 -4.46 -17.22 3.17
CA ALA A 300 -3.13 -16.89 2.66
C ALA A 300 -3.06 -17.20 1.16
N PHE A 301 -2.09 -16.61 0.48
CA PHE A 301 -1.83 -16.84 -0.94
C PHE A 301 -0.41 -17.38 -1.11
N ASN A 302 -0.21 -18.25 -2.09
CA ASN A 302 1.13 -18.68 -2.49
C ASN A 302 1.71 -17.76 -3.59
N HIS A 303 2.93 -18.07 -4.04
CA HIS A 303 3.63 -17.35 -5.13
C HIS A 303 2.92 -17.40 -6.49
N ARG A 304 1.88 -18.23 -6.66
CA ARG A 304 1.04 -18.33 -7.87
C ARG A 304 -0.31 -17.64 -7.70
N ASN A 305 -0.46 -16.83 -6.65
CA ASN A 305 -1.69 -16.16 -6.26
C ASN A 305 -2.87 -17.12 -6.05
N GLN A 306 -2.59 -18.31 -5.53
CA GLN A 306 -3.62 -19.30 -5.17
C GLN A 306 -3.88 -19.25 -3.67
N TRP A 307 -5.14 -19.08 -3.29
CA TRP A 307 -5.51 -19.02 -1.89
C TRP A 307 -5.55 -20.39 -1.24
N HIS A 308 -5.21 -20.43 0.04
CA HIS A 308 -5.32 -21.57 0.95
C HIS A 308 -5.68 -21.07 2.36
N PHE A 309 -6.15 -21.98 3.21
CA PHE A 309 -6.32 -21.68 4.63
C PHE A 309 -5.04 -21.90 5.41
N ARG A 310 -4.71 -20.95 6.30
CA ARG A 310 -3.58 -21.05 7.23
C ARG A 310 -3.78 -22.14 8.28
N ASN A 311 -5.04 -22.39 8.65
CA ASN A 311 -5.49 -23.46 9.53
C ASN A 311 -6.96 -23.75 9.23
N LEU A 312 -7.44 -24.94 9.59
CA LEU A 312 -8.83 -25.37 9.36
C LEU A 312 -9.69 -25.30 10.65
N ASP A 313 -9.11 -24.94 11.79
CA ASP A 313 -9.81 -24.85 13.07
C ASP A 313 -10.47 -23.47 13.23
N HIS A 314 -11.59 -23.27 12.52
CA HIS A 314 -12.32 -22.01 12.57
C HIS A 314 -13.82 -22.16 12.27
N GLY A 315 -14.60 -21.22 12.79
CA GLY A 315 -16.07 -21.24 12.71
C GLY A 315 -16.69 -21.17 11.31
N TYR A 316 -15.92 -20.86 10.27
CA TYR A 316 -16.41 -20.76 8.88
C TYR A 316 -16.37 -22.07 8.08
N MET A 317 -15.88 -23.18 8.66
CA MET A 317 -15.73 -24.44 7.90
C MET A 317 -17.05 -25.04 7.41
N PHE A 318 -18.20 -24.64 7.98
CA PHE A 318 -19.52 -25.05 7.48
C PHE A 318 -19.76 -24.63 6.02
N GLY A 319 -19.10 -23.57 5.53
CA GLY A 319 -19.22 -23.09 4.15
C GLY A 319 -18.47 -23.95 3.12
N PHE A 320 -17.74 -24.98 3.55
CA PHE A 320 -16.86 -25.78 2.70
C PHE A 320 -17.03 -27.29 2.92
N SER A 321 -18.18 -27.72 3.41
CA SER A 321 -18.45 -29.13 3.74
C SER A 321 -18.39 -30.09 2.54
N ASP A 322 -18.56 -29.57 1.32
CA ASP A 322 -18.45 -30.27 0.05
C ASP A 322 -17.04 -30.18 -0.59
N TRP A 323 -16.09 -29.54 0.08
CA TRP A 323 -14.69 -29.40 -0.37
C TRP A 323 -13.76 -30.24 0.51
N GLN A 324 -12.62 -30.62 -0.07
CA GLN A 324 -11.52 -31.27 0.67
C GLN A 324 -10.37 -30.29 0.79
N PHE A 325 -9.59 -30.37 1.87
CA PHE A 325 -8.42 -29.54 2.09
C PHE A 325 -7.21 -30.43 2.30
N ASP A 326 -6.09 -30.11 1.64
CA ASP A 326 -4.84 -30.83 1.87
C ASP A 326 -4.14 -30.35 3.15
N VAL A 327 -3.02 -30.99 3.48
CA VAL A 327 -2.22 -30.69 4.69
C VAL A 327 -1.67 -29.27 4.71
N THR A 328 -1.59 -28.61 3.55
CA THR A 328 -1.16 -27.21 3.40
C THR A 328 -2.35 -26.24 3.34
N GLY A 329 -3.57 -26.74 3.53
CA GLY A 329 -4.80 -25.95 3.56
C GLY A 329 -5.32 -25.53 2.19
N PHE A 330 -4.79 -26.05 1.08
CA PHE A 330 -5.37 -25.75 -0.23
C PHE A 330 -6.70 -26.49 -0.40
N PRO A 331 -7.73 -25.80 -0.92
CA PRO A 331 -9.00 -26.41 -1.19
C PRO A 331 -8.92 -27.26 -2.49
N HIS A 332 -9.64 -28.36 -2.51
CA HIS A 332 -9.85 -29.24 -3.66
C HIS A 332 -11.34 -29.57 -3.77
N ARG A 333 -11.83 -29.83 -5.00
CA ARG A 333 -13.19 -30.34 -5.17
C ARG A 333 -13.34 -31.63 -4.37
N GLY A 334 -14.37 -31.71 -3.52
CA GLY A 334 -14.70 -32.95 -2.86
C GLY A 334 -15.05 -34.01 -3.89
N MET A 335 -14.59 -35.25 -3.67
CA MET A 335 -15.01 -36.39 -4.50
C MET A 335 -16.50 -36.68 -4.25
N GLY A 336 -17.38 -35.99 -4.97
CA GLY A 336 -18.83 -36.17 -4.95
C GLY A 336 -19.34 -36.72 -6.27
N GLY A 337 -19.40 -38.05 -6.39
CA GLY A 337 -20.28 -38.81 -7.29
C GLY A 337 -20.16 -38.57 -8.80
N ARG A 338 -19.30 -39.34 -9.48
CA ARG A 338 -19.75 -39.88 -10.78
C ARG A 338 -20.97 -40.75 -10.48
N ARG A 339 -22.09 -40.44 -11.13
CA ARG A 339 -23.27 -41.31 -11.18
C ARG A 339 -22.90 -42.72 -11.60
#